data_AF-Q3SQ11-F1
#
_entry.id   AF-Q3SQ11-F1
#
_cell.length_a   1.000
_cell.length_b   1.000
_cell.length_c   1.000
_cell.angle_alpha   90.00
_cell.angle_beta   90.00
_cell.angle_gamma   90.00
#
_symmetry.space_group_name_H-M   'P 1'
#
loop_
_entity.id
_entity.type
_entity.pdbx_description
1 polymer ?
#
loop_
_entity_poly.entity_id
_entity_poly.type
_entity_poly.pdbx_seq_one_letter_code
_entity_poly.pdbx_strand_id
1 'polypeptide(L)'
;MAFSAVNRNSGATALAFRRIMTILGLMTKSPPSPAQLARNERMRTAAIEGAKARADIEARDVAIRKNMERLRALRLAKEAEEAAKPKPAKPVKASARGKKAAPKQTAKLSDFLASQRSTGRTT
;
A
#
# COMPACT_ATOMS: atom_id res chain seq x y z
N MET A 1 20.95 49.53 -42.04
CA MET A 1 20.56 48.11 -42.24
C MET A 1 21.63 47.22 -41.64
N ALA A 2 21.21 46.04 -41.17
CA ALA A 2 22.01 44.87 -40.77
C ALA A 2 22.69 44.91 -39.38
N PHE A 3 22.03 44.29 -38.40
CA PHE A 3 22.73 43.44 -37.43
C PHE A 3 21.81 42.29 -37.00
N SER A 4 22.44 41.15 -36.67
CA SER A 4 21.86 40.00 -35.96
C SER A 4 21.24 38.87 -36.81
N ALA A 5 22.10 38.20 -37.59
CA ALA A 5 21.95 36.76 -37.83
C ALA A 5 22.60 36.01 -36.64
N VAL A 6 21.87 35.90 -35.53
CA VAL A 6 22.29 35.04 -34.40
C VAL A 6 22.33 33.59 -34.87
N ASN A 7 23.55 33.07 -34.83
CA ASN A 7 23.98 31.72 -35.15
C ASN A 7 23.12 30.65 -34.45
N ARG A 8 22.13 30.09 -35.15
CA ARG A 8 21.31 28.95 -34.70
C ARG A 8 22.04 27.59 -34.78
N ASN A 9 23.27 27.54 -35.30
CA ASN A 9 24.00 26.28 -35.53
C ASN A 9 24.93 25.85 -34.37
N SER A 10 25.18 26.71 -33.38
CA SER A 10 26.08 26.37 -32.25
C SER A 10 25.51 25.33 -31.27
N GLY A 11 24.17 25.16 -31.21
CA GLY A 11 23.54 24.21 -30.30
C GLY A 11 23.60 22.76 -30.77
N ALA A 12 23.46 22.53 -32.08
CA ALA A 12 23.44 21.18 -32.68
C ALA A 12 24.83 20.53 -32.65
N THR A 13 25.89 21.31 -32.90
CA THR A 13 27.29 20.85 -32.84
C THR A 13 27.72 20.56 -31.40
N ALA A 14 27.29 21.36 -30.42
CA ALA A 14 27.52 21.10 -29.00
C ALA A 14 26.83 19.82 -28.51
N LEU A 15 25.60 19.56 -28.96
CA LEU A 15 24.87 18.33 -28.62
C LEU A 15 25.53 17.09 -29.25
N ALA A 16 25.95 17.19 -30.51
CA ALA A 16 26.66 16.13 -31.21
C ALA A 16 28.01 15.82 -30.54
N PHE A 17 28.77 16.86 -30.15
CA PHE A 17 30.05 16.69 -29.46
C PHE A 17 29.88 16.09 -28.06
N ARG A 18 28.87 16.53 -27.30
CA ARG A 18 28.54 15.94 -25.99
C ARG A 18 28.15 14.47 -26.13
N ARG A 19 27.41 14.11 -27.17
CA ARG A 19 27.02 12.72 -27.46
C ARG A 19 28.24 11.88 -27.86
N ILE A 20 29.13 12.40 -28.71
CA ILE A 20 30.38 11.72 -29.11
C ILE A 20 31.31 11.53 -27.90
N MET A 21 31.53 12.56 -27.07
CA MET A 21 32.34 12.45 -25.86
C MET A 21 31.76 11.48 -24.83
N THR A 22 30.43 11.40 -24.71
CA THR A 22 29.78 10.42 -23.83
C THR A 22 29.99 9.00 -24.33
N ILE A 23 29.88 8.77 -25.65
CA ILE A 23 30.12 7.45 -26.27
C ILE A 23 31.59 7.05 -26.11
N LEU A 24 32.53 7.97 -26.36
CA LEU A 24 33.97 7.70 -26.20
C LEU A 24 34.32 7.39 -24.73
N GLY A 25 33.75 8.12 -23.77
CA GLY A 25 33.93 7.87 -22.34
C GLY A 25 33.24 6.61 -21.82
N LEU A 26 32.32 6.01 -22.58
CA LEU A 26 31.73 4.70 -22.28
C LEU A 26 32.64 3.55 -22.75
N MET A 27 33.44 3.77 -23.81
CA MET A 27 34.34 2.75 -24.39
C MET A 27 35.66 2.57 -23.64
N THR A 28 36.03 3.49 -22.74
CA THR A 28 37.29 3.43 -21.96
C THR A 28 37.12 2.92 -20.53
N LYS A 29 35.91 2.48 -20.15
CA LYS A 29 35.67 1.94 -18.80
C LYS A 29 36.00 0.45 -18.76
N SER A 30 36.97 0.11 -17.92
CA SER A 30 37.28 -1.29 -17.58
C SER A 30 36.03 -2.03 -17.08
N PRO A 31 35.89 -3.33 -17.39
CA PRO A 31 34.75 -4.11 -16.91
C PRO A 31 34.67 -4.05 -15.38
N PRO A 32 33.46 -3.96 -14.81
CA PRO A 32 33.29 -3.89 -13.37
C PRO A 32 33.87 -5.13 -12.69
N SER A 33 34.48 -4.94 -11.53
CA SER A 33 35.04 -6.05 -10.77
C SER A 33 33.94 -7.04 -10.35
N PRO A 34 34.26 -8.32 -10.06
CA PRO A 34 33.27 -9.31 -9.64
C PRO A 34 32.44 -8.85 -8.42
N ALA A 35 33.08 -8.14 -7.48
CA ALA A 35 32.40 -7.55 -6.33
C ALA A 35 31.42 -6.42 -6.72
N GLN A 36 31.76 -5.62 -7.73
CA GLN A 36 30.87 -4.58 -8.26
C GLN A 36 29.67 -5.18 -9.00
N LEU A 37 29.86 -6.27 -9.75
CA LEU A 37 28.77 -7.01 -10.38
C LEU A 37 27.79 -7.55 -9.34
N ALA A 38 28.29 -8.26 -8.32
CA ALA A 38 27.45 -8.78 -7.24
C ALA A 38 26.69 -7.67 -6.49
N ARG A 39 27.33 -6.52 -6.26
CA ARG A 39 26.66 -5.36 -5.66
C ARG A 39 25.57 -4.80 -6.59
N ASN A 40 25.85 -4.65 -7.87
CA ASN A 40 24.89 -4.14 -8.84
C ASN A 40 23.68 -5.07 -8.98
N GLU A 41 23.88 -6.38 -8.95
CA GLU A 41 22.80 -7.37 -8.95
C GLU A 41 21.91 -7.23 -7.73
N ARG A 42 22.49 -7.15 -6.52
CA ARG A 42 21.71 -6.92 -5.27
C ARG A 42 20.93 -5.62 -5.31
N MET A 43 21.52 -4.56 -5.85
CA MET A 43 20.81 -3.27 -5.99
C MET A 43 19.65 -3.37 -6.98
N ARG A 44 19.82 -4.12 -8.08
CA ARG A 44 18.75 -4.37 -9.06
C ARG A 44 17.61 -5.18 -8.45
N THR A 45 17.92 -6.27 -7.75
CA THR A 45 16.89 -7.10 -7.10
C THR A 45 16.14 -6.31 -6.03
N ALA A 46 16.84 -5.56 -5.17
CA ALA A 46 16.21 -4.71 -4.16
C ALA A 46 15.30 -3.64 -4.78
N ALA A 47 15.70 -3.04 -5.91
CA ALA A 47 14.85 -2.08 -6.61
C ALA A 47 13.57 -2.72 -7.18
N ILE A 48 13.69 -3.92 -7.76
CA ILE A 48 12.55 -4.67 -8.31
C ILE A 48 11.60 -5.10 -7.19
N GLU A 49 12.13 -5.66 -6.11
CA GLU A 49 11.35 -6.10 -4.95
C GLU A 49 10.68 -4.92 -4.25
N GLY A 50 11.38 -3.79 -4.09
CA GLY A 50 10.82 -2.57 -3.55
C GLY A 50 9.68 -2.00 -4.41
N ALA A 51 9.78 -2.11 -5.74
CA ALA A 51 8.69 -1.72 -6.64
C ALA A 51 7.48 -2.65 -6.52
N LYS A 52 7.70 -3.98 -6.45
CA LYS A 52 6.63 -4.96 -6.23
C LYS A 52 5.91 -4.74 -4.90
N ALA A 53 6.65 -4.52 -3.82
CA ALA A 53 6.07 -4.31 -2.49
C ALA A 53 5.14 -3.07 -2.45
N ARG A 54 5.50 -1.99 -3.15
CA ARG A 54 4.63 -0.81 -3.27
C ARG A 54 3.36 -1.13 -4.06
N ALA A 55 3.48 -1.84 -5.18
CA ALA A 55 2.34 -2.24 -5.98
C ALA A 55 1.36 -3.14 -5.20
N ASP A 56 1.87 -4.04 -4.36
CA ASP A 56 1.04 -4.91 -3.52
C ASP A 56 0.26 -4.12 -2.46
N ILE A 57 0.85 -3.09 -1.87
CA ILE A 57 0.17 -2.20 -0.92
C ILE A 57 -0.96 -1.46 -1.62
N GLU A 58 -0.69 -0.85 -2.77
CA GLU A 58 -1.69 -0.11 -3.55
C GLU A 58 -2.86 -1.03 -3.99
N ALA A 59 -2.55 -2.25 -4.43
CA ALA A 59 -3.55 -3.25 -4.80
C ALA A 59 -4.46 -3.64 -3.62
N ARG A 60 -3.88 -3.80 -2.42
CA ARG A 60 -4.63 -4.10 -1.20
C ARG A 60 -5.54 -2.93 -0.82
N ASP A 61 -5.06 -1.70 -0.90
CA ASP A 61 -5.86 -0.50 -0.58
C ASP A 61 -7.05 -0.35 -1.53
N VAL A 62 -6.86 -0.63 -2.82
CA VAL A 62 -7.96 -0.66 -3.81
C VAL A 62 -8.96 -1.77 -3.47
N ALA A 63 -8.49 -2.97 -3.11
CA ALA A 63 -9.35 -4.09 -2.76
C ALA A 63 -10.21 -3.79 -1.52
N ILE A 64 -9.64 -3.16 -0.50
CA ILE A 64 -10.37 -2.73 0.70
C ILE A 64 -11.47 -1.74 0.33
N ARG A 65 -11.17 -0.71 -0.47
CA ARG A 65 -12.17 0.29 -0.90
C ARG A 65 -13.34 -0.37 -1.63
N LYS A 66 -13.06 -1.23 -2.61
CA LYS A 66 -14.09 -1.98 -3.35
C LYS A 66 -14.93 -2.88 -2.44
N ASN A 67 -14.30 -3.55 -1.47
CA ASN A 67 -15.02 -4.39 -0.51
C ASN A 67 -15.96 -3.54 0.36
N MET A 68 -15.50 -2.38 0.83
CA MET A 68 -16.31 -1.48 1.64
C MET A 68 -17.50 -0.92 0.87
N GLU A 69 -17.32 -0.56 -0.40
CA GLU A 69 -18.41 -0.15 -1.30
C GLU A 69 -19.44 -1.28 -1.48
N ARG A 70 -18.97 -2.50 -1.75
CA ARG A 70 -19.84 -3.69 -1.84
C ARG A 70 -20.62 -3.91 -0.54
N LEU A 71 -19.98 -3.82 0.62
CA LEU A 71 -20.64 -4.00 1.91
C LEU A 71 -21.66 -2.89 2.19
N ARG A 72 -21.38 -1.64 1.79
CA ARG A 72 -22.35 -0.53 1.89
C ARG A 72 -23.57 -0.80 1.02
N ALA A 73 -23.39 -1.23 -0.22
CA ALA A 73 -24.50 -1.60 -1.11
C ALA A 73 -25.36 -2.74 -0.52
N LEU A 74 -24.72 -3.77 0.04
CA LEU A 74 -25.44 -4.87 0.69
C LEU A 74 -26.21 -4.43 1.94
N ARG A 75 -25.67 -3.49 2.73
CA ARG A 75 -26.41 -2.93 3.89
C ARG A 75 -27.62 -2.14 3.45
N LEU A 76 -27.47 -1.27 2.45
CA LEU A 76 -28.58 -0.48 1.91
C LEU A 76 -29.68 -1.38 1.32
N ALA A 77 -29.31 -2.45 0.61
CA ALA A 77 -30.29 -3.42 0.10
C ALA A 77 -31.05 -4.12 1.25
N LYS A 78 -30.35 -4.55 2.29
CA LYS A 78 -30.96 -5.16 3.48
C LYS A 78 -31.87 -4.19 4.24
N GLU A 79 -31.46 -2.94 4.39
CA GLU A 79 -32.27 -1.89 5.03
C GLU A 79 -33.53 -1.59 4.21
N ALA A 80 -33.46 -1.60 2.88
CA ALA A 80 -34.63 -1.46 2.02
C ALA A 80 -35.59 -2.66 2.18
N GLU A 81 -35.08 -3.89 2.26
CA GLU A 81 -35.88 -5.09 2.51
C GLU A 81 -36.51 -5.09 3.92
N GLU A 82 -35.78 -4.64 4.94
CA GLU A 82 -36.31 -4.51 6.31
C GLU A 82 -37.31 -3.37 6.45
N ALA A 83 -37.15 -2.28 5.70
CA ALA A 83 -38.12 -1.19 5.64
C ALA A 83 -39.41 -1.58 4.89
N ALA A 84 -39.31 -2.47 3.90
CA ALA A 84 -40.45 -3.02 3.18
C ALA A 84 -41.21 -4.10 3.98
N LYS A 85 -40.58 -4.70 5.00
CA LYS A 85 -41.25 -5.62 5.93
C LYS A 85 -42.04 -4.81 6.97
N PRO A 86 -43.32 -5.12 7.22
CA PRO A 86 -44.06 -4.48 8.29
C PRO A 86 -43.35 -4.74 9.62
N LYS A 87 -43.00 -3.68 10.34
CA LYS A 87 -42.33 -3.76 11.65
C LYS A 87 -43.18 -4.64 12.58
N PRO A 88 -42.69 -5.80 13.07
CA PRO A 88 -43.40 -6.48 14.15
C PRO A 88 -43.36 -5.56 15.37
N ALA A 89 -44.53 -5.30 15.96
CA ALA A 89 -44.68 -4.50 17.17
C ALA A 89 -43.69 -5.00 18.22
N LYS A 90 -42.79 -4.11 18.69
CA LYS A 90 -41.80 -4.45 19.71
C LYS A 90 -42.56 -4.91 20.97
N PRO A 91 -42.43 -6.16 21.43
CA PRO A 91 -42.99 -6.53 22.72
C PRO A 91 -42.19 -5.78 23.79
N VAL A 92 -42.89 -4.90 24.52
CA VAL A 92 -42.36 -4.21 25.69
C VAL A 92 -42.03 -5.29 26.72
N LYS A 93 -40.76 -5.68 26.85
CA LYS A 93 -40.34 -6.67 27.85
C LYS A 93 -40.41 -6.02 29.23
N ALA A 94 -41.43 -6.41 29.99
CA ALA A 94 -41.46 -6.24 31.44
C ALA A 94 -40.20 -6.90 32.05
N SER A 95 -39.58 -6.21 33.01
CA SER A 95 -38.39 -6.66 33.71
C SER A 95 -38.69 -7.86 34.61
N ALA A 96 -38.56 -9.07 34.07
CA ALA A 96 -38.52 -10.28 34.89
C ALA A 96 -37.07 -10.58 35.29
N ARG A 97 -36.82 -10.46 36.59
CA ARG A 97 -35.58 -10.78 37.30
C ARG A 97 -35.30 -12.29 37.20
N GLY A 98 -34.81 -12.73 36.05
CA GLY A 98 -34.40 -14.12 35.78
C GLY A 98 -32.92 -14.30 36.04
N LYS A 99 -32.56 -15.31 36.84
CA LYS A 99 -31.20 -15.70 37.24
C LYS A 99 -30.24 -15.66 36.03
N LYS A 100 -29.22 -14.80 36.10
CA LYS A 100 -28.18 -14.71 35.07
C LYS A 100 -27.39 -16.01 35.04
N ALA A 101 -27.56 -16.81 34.00
CA ALA A 101 -26.45 -17.63 33.52
C ALA A 101 -25.28 -16.67 33.27
N ALA A 102 -24.12 -16.98 33.86
CA ALA A 102 -22.96 -16.11 33.84
C ALA A 102 -22.74 -15.60 32.40
N PRO A 103 -22.66 -14.27 32.18
CA PRO A 103 -22.24 -13.79 30.88
C PRO A 103 -20.87 -14.43 30.64
N LYS A 104 -20.69 -15.14 29.52
CA LYS A 104 -19.35 -15.47 29.02
C LYS A 104 -18.65 -14.13 28.88
N GLN A 105 -17.95 -13.73 29.93
CA GLN A 105 -17.14 -12.53 29.96
C GLN A 105 -16.13 -12.79 28.84
N THR A 106 -16.35 -12.14 27.70
CA THR A 106 -15.32 -11.91 26.69
C THR A 106 -14.06 -11.59 27.48
N ALA A 107 -13.07 -12.48 27.41
CA ALA A 107 -11.88 -12.44 28.25
C ALA A 107 -11.44 -10.98 28.37
N LYS A 108 -11.45 -10.46 29.61
CA LYS A 108 -11.21 -9.03 29.80
C LYS A 108 -9.84 -8.72 29.24
N LEU A 109 -9.67 -7.53 28.67
CA LEU A 109 -8.38 -7.10 28.13
C LEU A 109 -7.25 -7.31 29.15
N SER A 110 -7.55 -7.14 30.44
CA SER A 110 -6.65 -7.45 31.56
C SER A 110 -6.14 -8.89 31.55
N ASP A 111 -7.02 -9.86 31.33
CA ASP A 111 -6.71 -11.29 31.39
C ASP A 111 -5.87 -11.71 30.17
N PHE A 112 -6.14 -11.08 29.02
CA PHE A 112 -5.35 -11.24 27.80
C PHE A 112 -3.96 -10.60 27.90
N LEU A 113 -3.84 -9.41 28.49
CA LEU A 113 -2.53 -8.78 28.73
C LEU A 113 -1.73 -9.51 29.81
N ALA A 114 -2.40 -10.09 30.81
CA ALA A 114 -1.77 -10.94 31.81
C ALA A 114 -1.23 -12.23 31.18
N SER A 115 -1.99 -12.86 30.28
CA SER A 115 -1.50 -14.05 29.56
C SER A 115 -0.30 -13.70 28.66
N GLN A 116 -0.33 -12.59 27.91
CA GLN A 116 0.82 -12.16 27.11
C GLN A 116 2.09 -11.90 27.94
N ARG A 117 1.97 -11.30 29.12
CA ARG A 117 3.08 -11.10 30.07
C ARG A 117 3.63 -12.44 30.57
N SER A 118 2.76 -13.41 30.89
CA SER A 118 3.19 -14.74 31.33
C SER A 118 3.89 -15.54 30.23
N THR A 119 3.51 -15.34 28.97
CA THR A 119 4.14 -15.98 27.81
C THR A 119 5.48 -15.32 27.41
N GLY A 120 5.93 -14.29 28.14
CA GLY A 120 7.21 -13.62 27.89
C GLY A 120 7.29 -12.88 26.56
N ARG A 121 6.15 -12.64 25.90
CA ARG A 121 6.05 -11.99 24.59
C ARG A 121 5.74 -10.51 24.75
N THR A 122 6.51 -9.84 25.61
CA THR A 122 6.53 -8.39 25.77
C THR A 122 7.92 -7.90 25.40
N THR A 123 8.11 -7.65 24.11
CA THR A 123 9.22 -6.85 23.56
C THR A 123 8.67 -5.52 23.12
#